data_AF-A0AAV7MCL4-F1
#
_entry.id   AF-A0AAV7MCL4-F1
#
_cell.length_a   1.000
_cell.length_b   1.000
_cell.length_c   1.000
_cell.angle_alpha   90.00
_cell.angle_beta   90.00
_cell.angle_gamma   90.00
#
_symmetry.space_group_name_H-M   'P 1'
#
loop_
_entity.id
_entity.type
_entity.pdbx_description
1 polymer ?
#
loop_
_entity_poly.entity_id
_entity_poly.type
_entity_poly.pdbx_seq_one_letter_code
_entity_poly.pdbx_strand_id
1 'polypeptide(L)'
;MISTTLRLPLRPPQSCLWCLHPKLLANEPTAKEIRNTIPAYLTINNNPHTSMALVWDILKAVVRGAFIEAATKQNKDRQDKRTTLDGQVRALENTHRQTSSHNIRRQRTLAKKQLEALDLNAAEHALFHTRKKYYAREIRQGNFSFTDYELRPFVTGLQRFWAISY
;
A
#
# COMPACT_ATOMS: atom_id res chain seq x y z
N MET A 1 -10.10 -47.58 -0.96
CA MET A 1 -9.27 -46.37 -0.83
C MET A 1 -9.93 -45.26 -1.62
N ILE A 2 -10.59 -44.30 -0.95
CA ILE A 2 -11.29 -43.20 -1.62
C ILE A 2 -10.30 -42.04 -1.75
N SER A 3 -9.83 -41.80 -2.97
CA SER A 3 -8.95 -40.65 -3.27
C SER A 3 -9.83 -39.40 -3.35
N THR A 4 -9.98 -38.72 -2.22
CA THR A 4 -10.72 -37.45 -2.15
C THR A 4 -9.85 -36.35 -2.76
N THR A 5 -10.02 -36.13 -4.06
CA THR A 5 -9.45 -34.95 -4.74
C THR A 5 -10.22 -33.73 -4.25
N LEU A 6 -9.62 -33.01 -3.31
CA LEU A 6 -10.12 -31.73 -2.80
C LEU A 6 -10.14 -30.71 -3.97
N ARG A 7 -11.27 -30.61 -4.68
CA ARG A 7 -11.48 -29.55 -5.68
C ARG A 7 -11.64 -28.23 -4.94
N LEU A 8 -10.53 -27.50 -4.83
CA LEU A 8 -10.55 -26.10 -4.41
C LEU A 8 -11.46 -25.31 -5.37
N PRO A 9 -12.37 -24.46 -4.88
CA PRO A 9 -13.18 -23.62 -5.75
C PRO A 9 -12.25 -22.71 -6.55
N LEU A 10 -12.27 -22.86 -7.88
CA LEU A 10 -11.49 -22.07 -8.86
C LEU A 10 -11.87 -20.57 -8.89
N ARG A 11 -12.71 -20.11 -7.96
CA ARG A 11 -13.24 -18.75 -7.92
C ARG A 11 -13.06 -18.18 -6.52
N PRO A 12 -12.12 -17.24 -6.31
CA PRO A 12 -12.19 -16.41 -5.10
C PRO A 12 -13.51 -15.62 -5.13
N PRO A 13 -14.20 -15.45 -3.98
CA PRO A 13 -15.47 -14.75 -3.92
C PRO A 13 -15.36 -13.33 -4.47
N GLN A 14 -16.43 -12.88 -5.14
CA GLN A 14 -16.53 -11.66 -5.96
C GLN A 14 -16.35 -10.34 -5.18
N SER A 15 -16.22 -10.40 -3.85
CA SER A 15 -16.06 -9.23 -2.99
C SER A 15 -14.58 -8.94 -2.73
N CYS A 16 -14.04 -8.00 -3.51
CA CYS A 16 -13.03 -7.04 -3.09
C CYS A 16 -11.78 -7.64 -2.42
N LEU A 17 -10.79 -8.01 -3.24
CA LEU A 17 -9.41 -8.20 -2.76
C LEU A 17 -8.90 -6.86 -2.21
N TRP A 18 -9.10 -6.66 -0.91
CA TRP A 18 -8.44 -5.63 -0.11
C TRP A 18 -6.94 -5.92 -0.07
N CYS A 19 -6.25 -5.65 -1.17
CA CYS A 19 -4.80 -5.65 -1.20
C CYS A 19 -4.32 -4.28 -0.74
N LEU A 20 -3.70 -4.27 0.43
CA LEU A 20 -2.95 -3.14 0.92
C LEU A 20 -1.74 -2.86 0.03
N HIS A 21 -1.34 -1.59 -0.10
CA HIS A 21 -0.15 -1.25 -0.87
C HIS A 21 1.11 -1.80 -0.18
N PRO A 22 1.98 -2.57 -0.85
CA PRO A 22 3.16 -3.16 -0.21
C PRO A 22 4.09 -2.13 0.44
N LYS A 23 4.20 -0.93 -0.16
CA LYS A 23 4.98 0.19 0.44
C LYS A 23 4.46 0.65 1.81
N LEU A 24 3.17 0.47 2.12
CA LEU A 24 2.62 0.77 3.46
C LEU A 24 3.02 -0.31 4.49
N LEU A 25 3.11 -1.57 4.06
CA LEU A 25 3.59 -2.67 4.91
C LEU A 25 5.10 -2.61 5.18
N ALA A 26 5.86 -2.11 4.20
CA ALA A 26 7.30 -1.91 4.33
C ALA A 26 7.66 -0.73 5.25
N ASN A 27 6.70 0.11 5.62
CA ASN A 27 6.92 1.24 6.52
C ASN A 27 7.03 0.74 7.97
N GLU A 28 8.25 0.75 8.52
CA GLU A 28 8.54 0.23 9.86
C GLU A 28 7.66 0.86 10.95
N PRO A 29 7.53 2.21 11.05
CA PRO A 29 6.60 2.86 11.98
C PRO A 29 5.17 2.29 11.94
N THR A 30 4.59 2.16 10.74
CA THR A 30 3.23 1.64 10.57
C THR A 30 3.14 0.16 10.94
N ALA A 31 4.15 -0.62 10.55
CA ALA A 31 4.21 -2.04 10.89
C ALA A 31 4.37 -2.27 12.40
N LYS A 32 5.11 -1.39 13.10
CA LYS A 32 5.29 -1.42 14.55
C LYS A 32 4.00 -1.04 15.28
N GLU A 33 3.32 0.01 14.81
CA GLU A 33 2.02 0.43 15.34
C GLU A 33 1.02 -0.73 15.30
N ILE A 34 0.85 -1.36 14.14
CA ILE A 34 -0.08 -2.48 13.97
C ILE A 34 0.31 -3.69 14.81
N ARG A 35 1.61 -3.99 14.92
CA ARG A 35 2.13 -5.06 15.78
C ARG A 35 1.78 -4.84 17.26
N ASN A 36 1.64 -3.59 17.69
CA ASN A 36 1.23 -3.25 19.05
C ASN A 36 -0.31 -3.21 19.20
N THR A 37 -1.02 -2.70 18.19
CA THR A 37 -2.48 -2.52 18.22
C THR A 37 -3.22 -3.85 18.26
N ILE A 38 -2.79 -4.85 17.49
CA ILE A 38 -3.45 -6.16 17.43
C ILE A 38 -3.51 -6.85 18.81
N PRO A 39 -2.38 -7.09 19.51
CA PRO A 39 -2.42 -7.75 20.82
C PRO A 39 -3.13 -6.90 21.87
N ALA A 40 -2.95 -5.57 21.86
CA ALA A 40 -3.66 -4.68 22.79
C ALA A 40 -5.18 -4.78 22.64
N TYR A 41 -5.66 -4.78 21.39
CA TYR A 41 -7.08 -4.94 21.08
C TYR A 41 -7.61 -6.31 21.53
N LEU A 42 -6.89 -7.40 21.24
CA LEU A 42 -7.33 -8.75 21.60
C LEU A 42 -7.39 -8.96 23.11
N THR A 43 -6.44 -8.43 23.87
CA THR A 43 -6.45 -8.52 25.34
C THR A 43 -7.67 -7.85 25.96
N ILE A 44 -8.17 -6.77 25.36
CA ILE A 44 -9.30 -6.00 25.88
C ILE A 44 -10.66 -6.60 25.47
N ASN A 45 -10.74 -7.20 24.28
CA ASN A 45 -12.02 -7.54 23.65
C ASN A 45 -12.29 -9.06 23.57
N ASN A 46 -11.30 -9.91 23.84
CA ASN A 46 -11.46 -11.36 23.83
C ASN A 46 -12.08 -11.86 25.14
N ASN A 47 -13.40 -11.70 25.25
CA ASN A 47 -14.17 -12.00 26.45
C ASN A 47 -15.14 -13.16 26.15
N PRO A 48 -15.49 -14.00 27.15
CA PRO A 48 -16.40 -15.13 26.95
C PRO A 48 -17.82 -14.72 26.53
N HIS A 49 -18.18 -13.44 26.71
CA HIS A 49 -19.49 -12.88 26.32
C HIS A 49 -19.52 -12.30 24.91
N THR A 50 -18.37 -12.19 24.23
CA THR A 50 -18.26 -11.57 22.91
C THR A 50 -18.09 -12.63 21.83
N SER A 51 -18.88 -12.57 20.76
CA SER A 51 -18.69 -13.45 19.60
C SER A 51 -17.32 -13.19 18.95
N MET A 52 -16.56 -14.26 18.70
CA MET A 52 -15.27 -14.18 18.01
C MET A 52 -15.38 -13.51 16.63
N ALA A 53 -16.50 -13.71 15.93
CA ALA A 53 -16.77 -13.07 14.64
C ALA A 53 -16.81 -11.54 14.78
N LEU A 54 -17.49 -11.03 15.82
CA LEU A 54 -17.58 -9.60 16.11
C LEU A 54 -16.22 -9.02 16.49
N VAL A 55 -15.46 -9.72 17.34
CA VAL A 55 -14.10 -9.33 17.73
C VAL A 55 -13.22 -9.18 16.49
N TRP A 56 -13.32 -10.14 15.55
CA TRP A 56 -12.56 -10.12 14.31
C TRP A 56 -13.00 -9.00 13.37
N ASP A 57 -14.31 -8.77 13.19
CA ASP A 57 -14.86 -7.70 12.36
C ASP A 57 -14.41 -6.31 12.81
N ILE A 58 -14.43 -6.07 14.12
CA ILE A 58 -13.96 -4.81 14.69
C ILE A 58 -12.43 -4.70 14.58
N LEU A 59 -11.68 -5.79 14.81
CA LEU A 59 -10.22 -5.77 14.66
C LEU A 59 -9.80 -5.36 13.24
N LYS A 60 -10.42 -5.92 12.19
CA LYS A 60 -10.10 -5.48 10.82
C LYS A 60 -10.45 -4.01 10.59
N ALA A 61 -11.53 -3.50 11.18
CA ALA A 61 -11.87 -2.08 11.08
C ALA A 61 -10.81 -1.19 11.75
N VAL A 62 -10.33 -1.58 12.93
CA VAL A 62 -9.23 -0.90 13.65
C VAL A 62 -7.95 -0.90 12.83
N VAL A 63 -7.51 -2.07 12.36
CA VAL A 63 -6.28 -2.20 11.56
C VAL A 63 -6.39 -1.40 10.26
N ARG A 64 -7.56 -1.42 9.61
CA ARG A 64 -7.81 -0.61 8.42
C ARG A 64 -7.72 0.89 8.72
N GLY A 65 -8.26 1.35 9.85
CA GLY A 65 -8.15 2.72 10.31
C GLY A 65 -6.70 3.18 10.41
N ALA A 66 -5.85 2.37 11.06
CA ALA A 66 -4.41 2.65 11.17
C ALA A 66 -3.72 2.76 9.80
N PHE A 67 -4.06 1.90 8.84
CA PHE A 67 -3.52 2.00 7.49
C PHE A 67 -3.97 3.26 6.74
N ILE A 68 -5.24 3.67 6.92
CA ILE A 68 -5.76 4.91 6.31
C ILE A 68 -5.04 6.13 6.90
N GLU A 69 -4.85 6.15 8.21
CA GLU A 69 -4.11 7.21 8.90
C GLU A 69 -2.66 7.31 8.40
N ALA A 70 -1.95 6.18 8.36
CA ALA A 70 -0.58 6.12 7.86
C ALA A 70 -0.46 6.58 6.40
N ALA A 71 -1.38 6.16 5.53
CA ALA A 71 -1.40 6.60 4.13
C ALA A 71 -1.68 8.11 4.00
N THR A 72 -2.58 8.64 4.83
CA THR A 72 -2.91 10.07 4.86
C THR A 72 -1.71 10.90 5.27
N LYS A 73 -1.03 10.49 6.35
CA LYS A 73 0.22 11.12 6.81
C LYS A 73 1.30 11.10 5.73
N GLN A 74 1.56 9.96 5.11
CA GLN A 74 2.54 9.84 4.04
C GLN A 74 2.20 10.74 2.83
N ASN A 75 0.91 10.86 2.49
CA ASN A 75 0.48 11.74 1.40
C ASN A 75 0.73 13.21 1.74
N LYS A 76 0.47 13.62 2.99
CA LYS A 76 0.77 14.96 3.48
C LYS A 76 2.28 15.24 3.43
N ASP A 77 3.11 14.37 3.99
CA ASP A 77 4.57 14.53 3.98
C ASP A 77 5.13 14.63 2.55
N ARG A 78 4.59 13.85 1.62
CA ARG A 78 4.95 13.92 0.20
C ARG A 78 4.57 15.26 -0.43
N GLN A 79 3.38 15.77 -0.12
CA GLN A 79 2.90 17.05 -0.64
C GLN A 79 3.73 18.21 -0.08
N ASP A 80 4.02 18.21 1.21
CA ASP A 80 4.85 19.22 1.87
C ASP A 80 6.26 19.22 1.29
N LYS A 81 6.84 18.04 1.04
CA LYS A 81 8.13 17.89 0.37
C LYS A 81 8.11 18.44 -1.05
N ARG A 82 7.05 18.16 -1.82
CA ARG A 82 6.89 18.69 -3.20
C ARG A 82 6.84 20.22 -3.18
N THR A 83 5.96 20.79 -2.37
CA THR A 83 5.82 22.25 -2.24
C THR A 83 7.12 22.93 -1.80
N THR A 84 7.85 22.31 -0.87
CA THR A 84 9.17 22.79 -0.43
C THR A 84 10.18 22.78 -1.58
N LEU A 85 10.27 21.69 -2.34
CA LEU A 85 11.19 21.58 -3.47
C LEU A 85 10.83 22.55 -4.61
N ASP A 86 9.55 22.72 -4.91
CA ASP A 86 9.08 23.70 -5.89
C ASP A 86 9.46 25.13 -5.48
N GLY A 87 9.31 25.46 -4.18
CA GLY A 87 9.76 26.73 -3.61
C GLY A 87 11.28 26.92 -3.74
N GLN A 88 12.06 25.89 -3.42
CA GLN A 88 13.51 25.91 -3.56
C GLN A 88 13.95 26.11 -5.02
N VAL A 89 13.32 25.41 -5.98
CA VAL A 89 13.62 25.58 -7.41
C VAL A 89 13.35 27.01 -7.84
N ARG A 90 12.21 27.60 -7.47
CA ARG A 90 11.87 28.99 -7.81
C ARG A 90 12.86 29.99 -7.21
N ALA A 91 13.22 29.81 -5.94
CA ALA A 91 14.21 30.67 -5.27
C ALA A 91 15.58 30.59 -5.96
N LEU A 92 16.07 29.37 -6.24
CA LEU A 92 17.33 29.15 -6.93
C LEU A 92 17.32 29.69 -8.37
N GLU A 93 16.19 29.63 -9.08
CA GLU A 93 16.04 30.23 -10.41
C GLU A 93 16.14 31.75 -10.36
N ASN A 94 15.54 32.39 -9.35
CA ASN A 94 15.64 33.84 -9.14
C ASN A 94 17.09 34.26 -8.82
N THR A 95 17.76 33.57 -7.90
CA THR A 95 19.17 33.88 -7.58
C THR A 95 20.10 33.61 -8.77
N HIS A 96 19.82 32.57 -9.57
CA HIS A 96 20.63 32.27 -10.75
C HIS A 96 20.57 33.39 -11.81
N ARG A 97 19.40 34.04 -11.98
CA ARG A 97 19.26 35.20 -12.87
C ARG A 97 20.17 36.36 -12.47
N GLN A 98 20.47 36.51 -11.18
CA GLN A 98 21.26 37.63 -10.64
C GLN A 98 22.76 37.33 -10.60
N THR A 99 23.17 36.08 -10.31
CA THR A 99 24.57 35.78 -9.96
C THR A 99 25.22 34.71 -10.85
N SER A 100 24.50 34.07 -11.78
CA SER A 100 24.98 33.03 -12.73
C SER A 100 25.98 32.00 -12.15
N SER A 101 25.84 31.66 -10.86
CA SER A 101 26.79 30.80 -10.15
C SER A 101 26.60 29.33 -10.49
N HIS A 102 27.72 28.60 -10.64
CA HIS A 102 27.75 27.15 -10.87
C HIS A 102 27.13 26.37 -9.70
N ASN A 103 27.34 26.82 -8.46
CA ASN A 103 26.79 26.16 -7.26
C ASN A 103 25.26 26.21 -7.22
N ILE A 104 24.67 27.35 -7.57
CA ILE A 104 23.21 27.53 -7.66
C ILE A 104 22.63 26.62 -8.73
N ARG A 105 23.31 26.52 -9.89
CA ARG A 105 22.89 25.63 -10.97
C ARG A 105 22.87 24.17 -10.52
N ARG A 106 23.90 23.73 -9.80
CA ARG A 106 23.99 22.37 -9.23
C ARG A 106 22.87 22.09 -8.24
N GLN A 107 22.61 23.00 -7.30
CA GLN A 107 21.52 22.86 -6.32
C GLN A 107 20.15 22.79 -6.99
N ARG A 108 19.92 23.62 -8.01
CA ARG A 108 18.67 23.59 -8.80
C ARG A 108 18.48 22.24 -9.49
N THR A 109 19.53 21.72 -10.14
CA THR A 109 19.47 20.40 -10.79
C THR A 109 19.18 19.29 -9.78
N LEU A 110 19.76 19.36 -8.58
CA LEU A 110 19.49 18.40 -7.52
C LEU A 110 18.02 18.45 -7.07
N ALA A 111 17.48 19.65 -6.82
CA ALA A 111 16.09 19.83 -6.42
C ALA A 111 15.11 19.34 -7.51
N LYS A 112 15.41 19.60 -8.80
CA LYS A 112 14.62 19.07 -9.93
C LYS A 112 14.65 17.55 -10.00
N LYS A 113 15.82 16.92 -9.82
CA LYS A 113 15.92 15.45 -9.75
C LYS A 113 15.11 14.85 -8.60
N GLN A 114 15.05 15.55 -7.46
CA GLN A 114 14.23 15.11 -6.33
C GLN A 114 12.72 15.20 -6.65
N LEU A 115 12.28 16.23 -7.38
CA LEU A 115 10.91 16.32 -7.89
C LEU A 115 10.60 15.20 -8.89
N GLU A 116 11.48 14.95 -9.86
CA GLU A 116 11.36 13.85 -10.82
C GLU A 116 11.19 12.49 -10.12
N ALA A 117 11.95 12.25 -9.05
CA ALA A 117 11.83 11.04 -8.25
C ALA A 117 10.45 10.92 -7.55
N LEU A 118 9.86 12.04 -7.11
CA LEU A 118 8.51 12.04 -6.55
C LEU A 118 7.44 11.75 -7.60
N ASP A 119 7.59 12.30 -8.81
CA ASP A 119 6.68 12.07 -9.93
C ASP A 119 6.79 10.63 -10.44
N LEU A 120 8.00 10.06 -10.50
CA LEU A 120 8.21 8.64 -10.83
C LEU A 120 7.48 7.73 -9.84
N ASN A 121 7.59 7.99 -8.54
CA ASN A 121 6.89 7.23 -7.51
C ASN A 121 5.36 7.34 -7.65
N ALA A 122 4.85 8.52 -8.03
CA ALA A 122 3.43 8.70 -8.33
C ALA A 122 2.99 7.89 -9.56
N ALA A 123 3.81 7.86 -10.62
CA ALA A 123 3.57 7.07 -11.82
C ALA A 123 3.58 5.56 -11.51
N GLU A 124 4.55 5.07 -10.72
CA GLU A 124 4.57 3.69 -10.23
C GLU A 124 3.30 3.33 -9.47
N HIS A 125 2.85 4.22 -8.57
CA HIS A 125 1.63 4.02 -7.81
C HIS A 125 0.40 3.93 -8.74
N ALA A 126 0.30 4.81 -9.74
CA ALA A 126 -0.77 4.76 -10.73
C ALA A 126 -0.75 3.45 -11.54
N LEU A 127 0.43 3.01 -11.98
CA LEU A 127 0.61 1.74 -12.69
C LEU A 127 0.19 0.54 -11.83
N PHE A 128 0.57 0.53 -10.55
CA PHE A 128 0.16 -0.52 -9.61
C PHE A 128 -1.36 -0.62 -9.50
N HIS A 129 -2.06 0.50 -9.33
CA HIS A 129 -3.53 0.52 -9.25
C HIS A 129 -4.20 0.12 -10.56
N THR A 130 -3.67 0.56 -11.70
CA THR A 130 -4.19 0.18 -13.03
C THR A 130 -4.04 -1.33 -13.25
N ARG A 131 -2.88 -1.90 -12.94
CA ARG A 131 -2.64 -3.35 -13.00
C ARG A 131 -3.59 -4.11 -12.08
N LYS A 132 -3.75 -3.66 -10.83
CA LYS A 132 -4.69 -4.26 -9.88
C LYS A 132 -6.13 -4.27 -10.43
N LYS A 133 -6.59 -3.16 -11.03
CA LYS A 133 -7.91 -3.06 -11.64
C LYS A 133 -8.06 -3.99 -12.84
N TYR A 134 -7.03 -4.07 -13.69
CA TYR A 134 -7.01 -4.97 -14.85
C TYR A 134 -7.17 -6.43 -14.42
N TYR A 135 -6.31 -6.92 -13.50
CA TYR A 135 -6.40 -8.31 -13.04
C TYR A 135 -7.73 -8.61 -12.32
N ALA A 136 -8.25 -7.67 -11.54
CA ALA A 136 -9.57 -7.84 -10.92
C ALA A 136 -10.69 -7.99 -11.96
N ARG A 137 -10.56 -7.34 -13.14
CA ARG A 137 -11.49 -7.48 -14.25
C ARG A 137 -11.36 -8.84 -14.94
N GLU A 138 -10.13 -9.28 -15.24
CA GLU A 138 -9.89 -10.59 -15.88
C GLU A 138 -10.39 -11.76 -15.01
N ILE A 139 -10.13 -11.70 -13.69
CA ILE A 139 -10.66 -12.66 -12.71
C ILE A 139 -12.19 -12.65 -12.71
N ARG A 140 -12.83 -11.48 -12.81
CA ARG A 140 -14.30 -11.35 -12.86
C ARG A 140 -14.88 -12.00 -14.11
N GLN A 141 -14.20 -11.85 -15.24
CA GLN A 141 -14.66 -12.38 -16.54
C GLN A 141 -14.35 -13.87 -16.70
N GLY A 142 -13.53 -14.47 -15.83
CA GLY A 142 -13.15 -15.88 -15.92
C GLY A 142 -12.06 -16.16 -16.96
N ASN A 143 -11.45 -15.10 -17.52
CA ASN A 143 -10.42 -15.19 -18.56
C ASN A 143 -8.99 -15.23 -17.97
N PHE A 144 -8.86 -15.41 -16.65
CA PHE A 144 -7.57 -15.38 -15.99
C PHE A 144 -6.77 -16.66 -16.26
N SER A 145 -5.83 -16.61 -17.21
CA SER A 145 -4.81 -17.63 -17.41
C SER A 145 -3.66 -17.42 -16.43
N PHE A 146 -3.33 -18.46 -15.66
CA PHE A 146 -2.21 -18.49 -14.71
C PHE A 146 -0.85 -18.49 -15.41
N THR A 147 -0.69 -17.99 -16.64
CA THR A 147 0.61 -17.98 -17.36
C THR A 147 1.29 -16.61 -17.32
N ASP A 148 0.58 -15.54 -16.92
CA ASP A 148 1.06 -14.16 -17.00
C ASP A 148 1.76 -13.64 -15.72
N TYR A 149 2.09 -14.51 -14.77
CA TYR A 149 2.54 -14.13 -13.43
C TYR A 149 4.07 -14.20 -13.26
N GLU A 150 4.78 -13.15 -13.66
CA GLU A 150 6.15 -12.89 -13.16
C GLU A 150 6.18 -12.25 -11.76
N LEU A 151 5.14 -12.46 -10.93
CA LEU A 151 5.04 -11.89 -9.58
C LEU A 151 4.78 -12.96 -8.51
N ARG A 152 5.72 -13.91 -8.35
CA ARG A 152 5.95 -14.61 -7.07
C ARG A 152 6.82 -13.68 -6.22
N PRO A 153 6.51 -13.27 -4.95
CA PRO A 153 5.97 -14.11 -3.87
C PRO A 153 5.06 -13.39 -2.83
N PHE A 154 4.49 -12.20 -3.09
CA PHE A 154 3.95 -11.37 -1.99
C PHE A 154 2.49 -11.68 -1.58
N VAL A 155 1.78 -12.50 -2.36
CA VAL A 155 0.33 -12.73 -2.19
C VAL A 155 0.03 -14.01 -1.38
N THR A 156 0.98 -14.94 -1.29
CA THR A 156 0.75 -16.28 -0.70
C THR A 156 0.95 -16.35 0.83
N GLY A 157 1.60 -15.36 1.45
CA GLY A 157 1.87 -15.37 2.90
C GLY A 157 0.71 -14.87 3.78
N LEU A 158 -0.06 -13.89 3.31
CA LEU A 158 -1.15 -13.26 4.10
C LEU A 158 -2.55 -13.72 3.69
N GLN A 159 -2.74 -14.29 2.49
CA GLN A 159 -4.03 -14.87 2.09
C GLN A 159 -4.43 -16.10 2.92
N ARG A 160 -3.46 -16.82 3.50
CA ARG A 160 -3.75 -17.97 4.37
C ARG A 160 -4.28 -17.60 5.76
N PHE A 161 -4.05 -16.37 6.22
CA PHE A 161 -4.49 -15.92 7.55
C PHE A 161 -5.94 -15.41 7.57
N TRP A 162 -6.50 -15.06 6.40
CA TRP A 162 -7.84 -14.48 6.28
C TRP A 162 -8.88 -15.38 5.61
N ALA A 163 -8.48 -16.58 5.19
CA ALA A 163 -9.34 -17.52 4.47
C ALA A 163 -9.89 -18.67 5.34
N ILE A 164 -9.66 -18.68 6.66
CA ILE A 164 -10.15 -19.73 7.59
C ILE A 164 -11.38 -19.23 8.38
N SER A 165 -12.20 -18.35 7.80
CA SER A 165 -13.44 -17.91 8.45
C SER A 165 -14.54 -17.69 7.43
N TYR A 166 -14.88 -18.74 6.69
CA TYR A 166 -16.20 -18.98 6.12
C TYR A 166 -16.40 -20.49 5.98
#